data_AF-A0A6C0LBA2-F1
#
_entry.id   AF-A0A6C0LBA2-F1
#
_cell.length_a   1.000
_cell.length_b   1.000
_cell.length_c   1.000
_cell.angle_alpha   90.00
_cell.angle_beta   90.00
_cell.angle_gamma   90.00
#
_symmetry.space_group_name_H-M   'P 1'
#
loop_
_entity.id
_entity.type
_entity.pdbx_description
1 polymer ?
#
loop_
_entity_poly.entity_id
_entity_poly.type
_entity_poly.pdbx_seq_one_letter_code
_entity_poly.pdbx_strand_id
1 'polypeptide(L)'
;MVEYVYYSGIGAKENGKHSVKDFLKIMNKHFNIECSAFLPDSDYKPCYEYKEMNRKAMEYNMKHNKPLFDYNRSKKTEKKYKKLLNKCNKYKKTAKKRNCNLDEYIKFSGAEKKM
;
A
#
# COMPACT_ATOMS: atom_id res chain seq x y z
N MET A 1 8.32 -11.98 -20.46
CA MET A 1 7.29 -12.72 -19.68
C MET A 1 7.86 -12.77 -18.27
N VAL A 2 7.10 -12.55 -17.19
CA VAL A 2 7.76 -12.52 -15.85
C VAL A 2 8.32 -13.90 -15.54
N GLU A 3 9.65 -14.05 -15.63
CA GLU A 3 10.32 -15.32 -15.40
C GLU A 3 10.48 -15.60 -13.90
N TYR A 4 10.89 -14.57 -13.16
CA TYR A 4 11.17 -14.66 -11.73
C TYR A 4 10.71 -13.41 -10.97
N VAL A 5 10.32 -13.65 -9.71
CA VAL A 5 10.02 -12.61 -8.73
C VAL A 5 11.05 -12.68 -7.60
N TYR A 6 11.67 -11.56 -7.28
CA TYR A 6 12.59 -11.43 -6.16
C TYR A 6 11.83 -10.87 -4.95
N TYR A 7 11.75 -11.69 -3.90
CA TYR A 7 11.01 -11.40 -2.67
C TYR A 7 11.76 -11.99 -1.47
N SER A 8 12.04 -11.15 -0.48
CA SER A 8 12.80 -11.49 0.74
C SER A 8 11.98 -11.43 2.04
N GLY A 9 10.65 -11.27 1.95
CA GLY A 9 9.78 -11.19 3.12
C GLY A 9 9.37 -12.55 3.69
N ILE A 10 8.29 -12.57 4.47
CA ILE A 10 7.80 -13.77 5.17
C ILE A 10 7.52 -14.91 4.18
N GLY A 11 8.10 -16.08 4.44
CA GLY A 11 7.94 -17.27 3.61
C GLY A 11 8.82 -17.30 2.36
N ALA A 12 9.72 -16.32 2.18
CA ALA A 12 10.69 -16.31 1.10
C ALA A 12 11.75 -17.42 1.23
N LYS A 13 12.34 -17.81 0.09
CA LYS A 13 13.57 -18.62 0.02
C LYS A 13 14.75 -17.74 0.42
N GLU A 14 15.82 -18.34 0.91
CA GLU A 14 17.03 -17.60 1.36
C GLU A 14 17.63 -16.69 0.27
N ASN A 15 17.65 -17.17 -0.98
CA ASN A 15 18.15 -16.38 -2.11
C ASN A 15 17.13 -15.38 -2.67
N GLY A 16 15.94 -15.29 -2.08
CA GLY A 16 14.85 -14.42 -2.49
C GLY A 16 14.26 -14.68 -3.89
N LYS A 17 14.75 -15.67 -4.65
CA LYS A 17 14.34 -15.92 -6.04
C LYS A 17 13.19 -16.91 -6.10
N HIS A 18 12.05 -16.48 -6.64
CA HIS A 18 10.84 -17.29 -6.75
C HIS A 18 10.37 -17.41 -8.19
N SER A 19 9.80 -18.56 -8.54
CA SER A 19 8.91 -18.63 -9.71
C SER A 19 7.63 -17.84 -9.41
N VAL A 20 6.91 -17.43 -10.45
CA VAL A 20 5.60 -16.77 -10.30
C VAL A 20 4.64 -17.62 -9.45
N LYS A 21 4.64 -18.95 -9.65
CA LYS A 21 3.78 -19.88 -8.91
C LYS A 21 4.16 -19.96 -7.43
N ASP A 22 5.46 -20.04 -7.12
CA ASP A 22 5.94 -20.07 -5.73
C ASP A 22 5.59 -18.77 -5.01
N PHE A 23 5.84 -17.64 -5.66
CA PHE A 23 5.52 -16.31 -5.14
C PHE A 23 4.02 -16.18 -4.84
N LEU A 24 3.16 -16.53 -5.80
CA LEU A 24 1.70 -16.50 -5.59
C LEU A 24 1.26 -17.43 -4.46
N LYS A 25 1.89 -18.60 -4.30
CA LYS A 25 1.59 -19.52 -3.19
C LYS A 25 1.92 -18.90 -1.84
N ILE A 26 3.09 -18.26 -1.70
CA ILE A 26 3.51 -17.55 -0.49
C ILE A 26 2.51 -16.42 -0.19
N MET A 27 2.21 -15.61 -1.19
CA MET A 27 1.35 -14.43 -1.06
C MET A 27 -0.09 -14.77 -0.70
N ASN A 28 -0.68 -15.79 -1.34
CA ASN A 28 -2.02 -16.25 -0.99
C ASN A 28 -2.08 -16.87 0.41
N LYS A 29 -1.01 -17.54 0.86
CA LYS A 29 -0.95 -18.16 2.19
C LYS A 29 -0.85 -17.12 3.31
N HIS A 30 -0.05 -16.07 3.12
CA HIS A 30 0.32 -15.15 4.20
C HIS A 30 -0.32 -13.77 4.12
N PHE A 31 -0.77 -13.33 2.93
CA PHE A 31 -1.09 -11.92 2.67
C PHE A 31 -2.36 -11.70 1.86
N ASN A 32 -3.25 -12.68 1.75
CA ASN A 32 -4.47 -12.56 0.95
C ASN A 32 -5.36 -11.40 1.45
N ILE A 33 -5.62 -11.35 2.74
CA ILE A 33 -6.51 -10.36 3.34
C ILE A 33 -5.85 -8.97 3.32
N GLU A 34 -4.56 -8.93 3.62
CA GLU A 34 -3.74 -7.73 3.75
C GLU A 34 -3.56 -7.05 2.40
N CYS A 35 -3.25 -7.81 1.35
CA CYS A 35 -3.16 -7.27 0.01
C CYS A 35 -4.50 -6.71 -0.44
N SER A 36 -5.60 -7.44 -0.23
CA SER A 36 -6.93 -6.95 -0.58
C SER A 36 -7.33 -5.68 0.20
N ALA A 37 -6.88 -5.54 1.45
CA ALA A 37 -7.12 -4.35 2.27
C ALA A 37 -6.23 -3.15 1.86
N PHE A 38 -5.08 -3.42 1.24
CA PHE A 38 -4.15 -2.43 0.71
C PHE A 38 -4.61 -1.84 -0.62
N LEU A 39 -5.22 -2.63 -1.52
CA LEU A 39 -5.64 -2.15 -2.85
C LEU A 39 -6.48 -0.87 -2.85
N PRO A 40 -7.52 -0.72 -1.98
CA PRO A 40 -8.27 0.52 -1.88
C PRO A 40 -7.41 1.76 -1.66
N ASP A 41 -6.30 1.62 -0.94
CA ASP A 41 -5.41 2.74 -0.68
C ASP A 41 -4.66 3.24 -1.91
N SER A 42 -4.42 2.35 -2.87
CA SER A 42 -3.75 2.72 -4.10
C SER A 42 -4.71 3.06 -5.23
N ASP A 43 -5.87 2.42 -5.29
CA ASP A 43 -6.72 2.46 -6.48
C ASP A 43 -7.85 3.48 -6.35
N TYR A 44 -8.25 3.82 -5.12
CA TYR A 44 -9.31 4.80 -4.88
C TYR A 44 -8.73 6.20 -4.65
N LYS A 45 -9.00 7.13 -5.58
CA LYS A 45 -8.47 8.50 -5.55
C LYS A 45 -8.60 9.21 -4.18
N PRO A 46 -9.74 9.18 -3.46
CA PRO A 46 -9.81 9.76 -2.13
C PRO A 46 -8.87 9.13 -1.10
N CYS A 47 -8.58 7.82 -1.18
CA CYS A 47 -7.59 7.17 -0.33
C CYS A 47 -6.17 7.66 -0.65
N TYR A 48 -5.83 7.72 -1.93
CA TYR A 48 -4.53 8.25 -2.37
C TYR A 48 -4.33 9.71 -1.94
N GLU A 49 -5.32 10.58 -2.17
CA GLU A 49 -5.19 12.01 -1.90
C GLU A 49 -4.99 12.34 -0.42
N TYR A 50 -5.68 11.68 0.52
CA TYR A 50 -5.46 11.97 1.94
C TYR A 50 -4.09 11.46 2.41
N LYS A 51 -3.60 10.34 1.87
CA LYS A 51 -2.24 9.84 2.15
C LYS A 51 -1.17 10.77 1.62
N GLU A 52 -1.35 11.30 0.41
CA GLU A 52 -0.46 12.32 -0.15
C GLU A 52 -0.41 13.59 0.71
N MET A 53 -1.54 13.99 1.30
CA MET A 53 -1.56 15.09 2.27
C MET A 53 -0.75 14.78 3.53
N ASN A 54 -0.77 13.54 4.02
CA ASN A 54 0.08 13.11 5.14
C ASN A 54 1.56 13.10 4.75
N ARG A 55 1.88 12.55 3.57
CA ARG A 55 3.26 12.46 3.06
C ARG A 55 3.89 13.85 2.97
N LYS A 56 3.22 14.81 2.33
CA LYS A 56 3.70 16.20 2.21
C LYS A 56 3.96 16.87 3.55
N ALA A 57 3.09 16.60 4.54
CA ALA A 57 3.28 17.15 5.89
C ALA A 57 4.47 16.49 6.61
N MET A 58 4.66 15.18 6.46
CA MET A 58 5.84 14.48 7.00
C MET A 58 7.13 14.97 6.35
N GLU A 59 7.15 15.11 5.02
CA GLU A 59 8.31 15.65 4.28
C GLU A 59 8.65 17.07 4.74
N TYR A 60 7.65 17.92 4.95
CA TYR A 60 7.85 19.25 5.52
C TYR A 60 8.44 19.16 6.94
N ASN A 61 7.87 18.34 7.82
CA ASN A 61 8.35 18.19 9.19
C ASN A 61 9.80 17.69 9.24
N MET A 62 10.13 16.71 8.40
CA MET A 62 11.49 16.18 8.27
C MET A 62 12.48 17.25 7.80
N LYS A 63 12.11 18.08 6.83
CA LYS A 63 12.96 19.19 6.34
C LYS A 63 13.17 20.29 7.40
N HIS A 64 12.28 20.42 8.36
CA HIS A 64 12.29 21.48 9.36
C HIS A 64 12.56 20.98 10.78
N ASN A 65 13.06 19.74 10.94
CA ASN A 65 13.33 19.11 12.25
C ASN A 65 12.15 19.19 13.24
N LYS A 66 10.92 19.08 12.73
CA LYS A 66 9.69 19.02 13.53
C LYS A 66 9.31 17.56 13.81
N PRO A 67 8.47 17.28 14.83
CA PRO A 67 7.94 15.95 15.06
C PRO A 67 7.27 15.39 13.79
N LEU A 68 7.64 14.18 13.40
CA LEU A 68 7.23 13.60 12.11
C LEU A 68 5.71 13.54 11.94
N PHE A 69 5.00 13.28 13.03
CA PHE A 69 3.54 13.12 13.08
C PHE A 69 2.78 14.40 13.51
N ASP A 70 3.44 15.57 13.53
CA ASP A 70 2.76 16.84 13.78
C ASP A 70 2.13 17.38 12.49
N TYR A 71 0.85 17.09 12.29
CA TYR A 71 0.09 17.53 11.12
C TYR A 71 -0.59 18.88 11.37
N ASN A 72 0.19 19.96 11.51
CA ASN A 72 -0.35 21.32 11.65
C ASN A 72 -1.01 21.78 10.34
N ARG A 73 -2.34 21.61 10.24
CA ARG A 73 -3.15 21.94 9.05
C ARG A 73 -4.08 23.12 9.31
N SER A 74 -4.28 23.95 8.28
CA SER A 74 -5.33 24.99 8.33
C SER A 74 -6.72 24.35 8.45
N LYS A 75 -7.70 25.09 9.01
CA LYS A 75 -9.10 24.62 9.12
C LYS A 75 -9.68 24.11 7.80
N LYS A 76 -9.37 24.80 6.68
CA LYS A 76 -9.82 24.41 5.32
C LYS A 76 -9.20 23.09 4.88
N THR A 77 -7.89 22.93 5.10
CA THR A 77 -7.15 21.70 4.77
C THR A 77 -7.62 20.53 5.62
N GLU A 78 -7.87 20.74 6.90
CA GLU A 78 -8.37 19.71 7.82
C GLU A 78 -9.78 19.25 7.43
N LYS A 79 -10.67 20.17 7.04
CA LYS A 79 -12.02 19.80 6.53
C LYS A 79 -11.93 18.96 5.25
N LYS A 80 -11.02 19.31 4.33
CA LYS A 80 -10.76 18.50 3.12
C LYS A 80 -10.22 17.11 3.49
N TYR A 81 -9.24 17.05 4.39
CA TYR A 81 -8.65 15.82 4.88
C TYR A 81 -9.71 14.86 5.45
N LYS A 82 -10.53 15.32 6.39
CA LYS A 82 -11.60 14.52 7.00
C LYS A 82 -12.60 14.02 5.95
N LYS A 83 -12.95 14.84 4.96
CA LYS A 83 -13.87 14.43 3.87
C LYS A 83 -13.28 13.30 3.04
N LEU A 84 -12.00 13.38 2.67
CA LEU A 84 -11.31 12.35 1.89
C LEU A 84 -11.14 11.06 2.70
N LEU A 85 -10.70 11.17 3.96
CA LEU A 85 -10.55 10.04 4.88
C LEU A 85 -11.88 9.30 5.07
N ASN A 86 -12.98 10.03 5.29
CA ASN A 86 -14.29 9.41 5.44
C ASN A 86 -14.77 8.69 4.17
N LYS A 87 -14.52 9.26 2.98
CA LYS A 87 -14.80 8.59 1.71
C LYS A 87 -13.99 7.32 1.56
N CYS A 88 -12.69 7.38 1.85
CA CYS A 88 -11.80 6.23 1.80
C CYS A 88 -12.26 5.11 2.75
N ASN A 89 -12.55 5.45 4.02
CA ASN A 89 -12.98 4.49 5.02
C ASN A 89 -14.32 3.83 4.65
N LYS A 90 -15.27 4.58 4.07
CA LYS A 90 -16.51 4.00 3.55
C LYS A 90 -16.23 3.03 2.40
N TYR A 91 -15.40 3.42 1.44
CA TYR A 91 -15.04 2.56 0.31
C TYR A 91 -14.35 1.27 0.75
N LYS A 92 -13.41 1.35 1.70
CA LYS A 92 -12.73 0.18 2.28
C LYS A 92 -13.69 -0.84 2.90
N LYS A 93 -14.78 -0.37 3.52
CA LYS A 93 -15.82 -1.26 4.07
C LYS A 93 -16.62 -1.99 2.99
N THR A 94 -16.77 -1.39 1.81
CA THR A 94 -17.51 -1.96 0.68
C THR A 94 -16.64 -2.74 -0.30
N ALA A 95 -15.32 -2.56 -0.25
CA ALA A 95 -14.39 -3.23 -1.13
C ALA A 95 -14.45 -4.74 -0.90
N LYS A 96 -14.67 -5.50 -1.99
CA LYS A 96 -14.72 -6.96 -1.92
C LYS A 96 -13.36 -7.50 -1.51
N LYS A 97 -13.36 -8.38 -0.51
CA LYS A 97 -12.19 -9.18 -0.15
C LYS A 97 -11.98 -10.22 -1.24
N ARG A 98 -10.83 -10.21 -1.90
CA ARG A 98 -10.45 -11.20 -2.91
C ARG A 98 -8.95 -11.44 -2.90
N ASN A 99 -8.54 -12.54 -3.50
CA ASN A 99 -7.13 -12.78 -3.80
C ASN A 99 -6.63 -11.70 -4.75
N CYS A 100 -5.46 -11.17 -4.45
CA CYS A 100 -4.75 -10.28 -5.35
C CYS A 100 -4.19 -11.05 -6.53
N ASN A 101 -4.04 -10.37 -7.67
CA ASN A 101 -3.28 -10.89 -8.80
C ASN A 101 -1.77 -10.67 -8.60
N LEU A 102 -0.97 -11.13 -9.56
CA LEU A 102 0.49 -11.05 -9.49
C LEU A 102 1.00 -9.61 -9.33
N ASP A 103 0.55 -8.68 -10.18
CA ASP A 103 1.01 -7.29 -10.14
C ASP A 103 0.57 -6.58 -8.85
N GLU A 104 -0.62 -6.90 -8.35
CA GLU A 104 -1.12 -6.41 -7.06
C GLU A 104 -0.27 -6.89 -5.90
N TYR A 105 0.11 -8.18 -5.88
CA TYR A 105 1.00 -8.72 -4.87
C TYR A 105 2.42 -8.17 -4.97
N ILE A 106 2.92 -7.92 -6.17
CA ILE A 106 4.22 -7.26 -6.38
C ILE A 106 4.18 -5.85 -5.79
N LYS A 107 3.13 -5.08 -6.12
CA LYS A 107 2.95 -3.70 -5.61
C LYS A 107 2.75 -3.65 -4.09
N PHE A 108 2.02 -4.63 -3.54
CA PHE A 108 1.80 -4.75 -2.10
C PHE A 108 3.08 -5.12 -1.35
N SER A 109 3.84 -6.09 -1.87
CA SER A 109 5.00 -6.65 -1.17
C SER A 109 6.30 -5.91 -1.43
N GLY A 110 6.34 -5.03 -2.44
CA GLY A 110 7.58 -4.39 -2.88
C GLY A 110 8.55 -5.33 -3.60
N ALA A 111 8.07 -6.51 -4.02
CA ALA A 111 8.88 -7.46 -4.77
C ALA A 111 9.30 -6.90 -6.15
N GLU A 112 10.40 -7.41 -6.68
CA GLU A 112 10.90 -7.02 -8.01
C GLU A 112 10.65 -8.13 -9.03
N LYS A 113 10.26 -7.74 -10.25
CA LYS A 113 10.09 -8.68 -11.37
C LYS A 113 11.24 -8.55 -12.35
N LYS A 114 11.82 -9.68 -12.76
CA LYS A 114 12.72 -9.75 -13.92
C LYS A 114 11.90 -10.16 -15.15
N MET A 115 12.01 -9.36 -16.21
CA MET A 115 11.27 -9.55 -17.48
C MET A 115 11.96 -10.52 -18.42
#